data_AF-A0A969Q7I8-F1
#
_entry.id   AF-A0A969Q7I8-F1
#
_cell.length_a   1.000
_cell.length_b   1.000
_cell.length_c   1.000
_cell.angle_alpha   90.00
_cell.angle_beta   90.00
_cell.angle_gamma   90.00
#
_symmetry.space_group_name_H-M   'P 1'
#
loop_
_entity.id
_entity.type
_entity.pdbx_description
1 polymer ?
#
loop_
_entity_poly.entity_id
_entity_poly.type
_entity_poly.pdbx_seq_one_letter_code
_entity_poly.pdbx_strand_id
1 'polypeptide(L)'
;MMDRFVPYPFQNNIRHLPKEAVYECIMGLMEAHRHPEKVAQAATFDELIDAQFGSGIAKHFMKPYNFKVWAHPVAQMSRDWLGERVAMPDLQRVMGNVLLERDDVGWGPNNRFKYPLYGGTGGLYNRFMPYIQDHLTLNKSAVSIDAEAKNHSF
;
A
#
# COMPACT_ATOMS: atom_id res chain seq x y z
N MET A 1 -8.15 -6.55 -12.31
CA MET A 1 -7.19 -7.69 -12.25
C MET A 1 -7.73 -8.82 -13.11
N MET A 2 -7.79 -8.63 -14.43
CA MET A 2 -8.24 -9.66 -15.38
C MET A 2 -9.60 -10.30 -14.99
N ASP A 3 -10.52 -9.50 -14.46
CA ASP A 3 -11.86 -9.93 -14.00
C ASP A 3 -11.84 -11.12 -13.02
N ARG A 4 -10.91 -11.06 -12.04
CA ARG A 4 -10.77 -12.02 -10.94
C ARG A 4 -10.69 -11.29 -9.60
N PHE A 5 -11.18 -11.96 -8.54
CA PHE A 5 -10.90 -11.58 -7.16
C PHE A 5 -9.63 -12.30 -6.70
N VAL A 6 -8.62 -11.53 -6.31
CA VAL A 6 -7.34 -12.03 -5.81
C VAL A 6 -7.22 -11.64 -4.34
N PRO A 7 -7.05 -12.58 -3.40
CA PRO A 7 -6.84 -12.26 -2.00
C PRO A 7 -5.61 -11.37 -1.79
N TYR A 8 -5.70 -10.46 -0.82
CA TYR A 8 -4.55 -9.68 -0.39
C TYR A 8 -3.66 -10.52 0.55
N PRO A 9 -2.32 -10.49 0.40
CA PRO A 9 -1.54 -9.69 -0.56
C PRO A 9 -1.42 -10.35 -1.95
N PHE A 10 -1.48 -9.53 -3.01
CA PHE A 10 -1.54 -9.97 -4.42
C PHE A 10 -0.41 -10.94 -4.78
N GLN A 11 0.82 -10.59 -4.44
CA GLN A 11 2.04 -11.32 -4.74
C GLN A 11 2.03 -12.76 -4.20
N ASN A 12 1.32 -13.01 -3.08
CA ASN A 12 1.23 -14.34 -2.49
C ASN A 12 0.04 -15.15 -3.02
N ASN A 13 -0.85 -14.53 -3.79
CA ASN A 13 -2.12 -15.11 -4.24
C ASN A 13 -2.28 -15.08 -5.77
N ILE A 14 -1.17 -14.98 -6.52
CA ILE A 14 -1.19 -14.92 -7.99
C ILE A 14 -1.82 -16.16 -8.65
N ARG A 15 -2.05 -17.26 -7.92
CA ARG A 15 -2.68 -18.50 -8.43
C ARG A 15 -4.02 -18.30 -9.12
N HIS A 16 -4.74 -17.22 -8.79
CA HIS A 16 -6.04 -16.87 -9.35
C HIS A 16 -5.97 -16.17 -10.70
N LEU A 17 -4.76 -15.81 -11.16
CA LEU A 17 -4.55 -15.18 -12.47
C LEU A 17 -4.57 -16.22 -13.62
N PRO A 18 -4.79 -15.78 -14.87
CA PRO A 18 -4.50 -16.58 -16.06
C PRO A 18 -3.07 -17.15 -16.03
N LYS A 19 -2.87 -18.36 -16.55
CA LYS A 19 -1.61 -19.11 -16.41
C LYS A 19 -0.42 -18.36 -16.99
N GLU A 20 -0.61 -17.60 -18.07
CA GLU A 20 0.40 -16.75 -18.68
C GLU A 20 0.84 -15.62 -17.74
N ALA A 21 -0.11 -15.00 -17.04
CA ALA A 21 0.19 -13.97 -16.05
C ALA A 21 0.85 -14.55 -14.79
N VAL A 22 0.45 -15.76 -14.36
CA VAL A 22 1.15 -16.49 -13.29
C VAL A 22 2.59 -16.74 -13.69
N TYR A 23 2.83 -17.22 -14.91
CA TYR A 23 4.17 -17.47 -15.44
C TYR A 23 5.01 -16.18 -15.48
N GLU A 24 4.48 -15.08 -16.02
CA GLU A 24 5.17 -13.78 -16.02
C GLU A 24 5.55 -13.32 -14.60
N CYS A 25 4.63 -13.46 -13.64
CA CYS A 25 4.87 -13.12 -12.23
C CYS A 25 5.98 -13.98 -11.61
N ILE A 26 5.94 -15.30 -11.79
CA ILE A 26 6.96 -16.21 -11.23
C ILE A 26 8.32 -15.94 -11.87
N MET A 27 8.40 -15.83 -13.20
CA MET A 27 9.66 -15.59 -13.89
C MET A 27 10.28 -14.24 -13.51
N GLY A 28 9.47 -13.19 -13.42
CA GLY A 28 9.91 -11.88 -12.95
C GLY A 28 10.42 -11.94 -11.51
N LEU A 29 9.69 -12.63 -10.62
CA LEU A 29 10.08 -12.76 -9.22
C LEU A 29 11.36 -13.58 -9.04
N MET A 30 11.52 -14.66 -9.80
CA MET A 30 12.76 -15.46 -9.82
C MET A 30 13.95 -14.63 -10.28
N GLU A 31 13.77 -13.80 -11.30
CA GLU A 31 14.83 -12.91 -11.79
C GLU A 31 15.20 -11.83 -10.76
N ALA A 32 14.21 -11.22 -10.10
CA ALA A 32 14.44 -10.29 -9.00
C ALA A 32 15.23 -10.95 -7.85
N HIS A 33 14.92 -12.21 -7.50
CA HIS A 33 15.63 -12.95 -6.46
C HIS A 33 17.09 -13.27 -6.79
N ARG A 34 17.47 -13.30 -8.07
CA ARG A 34 18.89 -13.46 -8.48
C ARG A 34 19.71 -12.19 -8.27
N HIS A 35 19.04 -11.04 -8.11
CA HIS A 35 19.63 -9.72 -8.05
C HIS A 35 19.23 -8.94 -6.78
N PRO A 36 19.41 -9.51 -5.56
CA PRO A 36 18.98 -8.86 -4.32
C PRO A 36 19.68 -7.51 -4.08
N GLU A 37 20.87 -7.29 -4.64
CA GLU A 37 21.61 -6.03 -4.57
C GLU A 37 20.82 -4.84 -5.15
N LYS A 38 19.93 -5.08 -6.11
CA LYS A 38 19.15 -4.03 -6.77
C LYS A 38 18.17 -3.35 -5.81
N VAL A 39 17.74 -4.04 -4.75
CA VAL A 39 16.86 -3.44 -3.72
C VAL A 39 17.58 -2.34 -2.96
N ALA A 40 18.87 -2.51 -2.67
CA ALA A 40 19.68 -1.50 -2.00
C ALA A 40 20.06 -0.34 -2.94
N GLN A 41 20.20 -0.63 -4.24
CA GLN A 41 20.58 0.34 -5.27
C GLN A 41 19.42 1.17 -5.82
N ALA A 42 18.17 0.70 -5.65
CA ALA A 42 16.98 1.42 -6.11
C ALA A 42 16.95 2.85 -5.53
N ALA A 43 16.83 3.84 -6.40
CA ALA A 43 16.72 5.26 -6.06
C ALA A 43 15.26 5.74 -6.03
N THR A 44 14.39 5.07 -6.78
CA THR A 44 12.97 5.43 -6.91
C THR A 44 12.06 4.29 -6.44
N PHE A 45 10.78 4.59 -6.22
CA PHE A 45 9.79 3.56 -5.93
C PHE A 45 9.58 2.62 -7.13
N ASP A 46 9.70 3.09 -8.37
CA ASP A 46 9.60 2.23 -9.57
C ASP A 46 10.68 1.15 -9.60
N GLU A 47 11.93 1.55 -9.39
CA GLU A 47 13.08 0.64 -9.35
C GLU A 47 12.98 -0.34 -8.19
N LEU A 48 12.49 0.13 -7.03
CA LEU A 48 12.28 -0.74 -5.88
C LEU A 48 11.17 -1.77 -6.15
N ILE A 49 10.09 -1.38 -6.83
CA ILE A 49 9.03 -2.31 -7.24
C ILE A 49 9.62 -3.42 -8.12
N ASP A 50 10.40 -3.06 -9.13
CA ASP A 50 11.00 -4.03 -10.05
C ASP A 50 12.03 -4.93 -9.34
N ALA A 51 12.89 -4.34 -8.50
CA ALA A 51 13.91 -5.07 -7.76
C ALA A 51 13.33 -6.05 -6.73
N GLN A 52 12.17 -5.75 -6.15
CA GLN A 52 11.60 -6.53 -5.06
C GLN A 52 10.54 -7.53 -5.52
N PHE A 53 9.68 -7.14 -6.47
CA PHE A 53 8.56 -7.96 -6.91
C PHE A 53 8.78 -8.57 -8.31
N GLY A 54 9.75 -8.07 -9.06
CA GLY A 54 9.98 -8.48 -10.43
C GLY A 54 8.96 -7.91 -11.42
N SER A 55 9.33 -7.95 -12.70
CA SER A 55 8.62 -7.27 -13.78
C SER A 55 7.17 -7.74 -13.97
N GLY A 56 6.86 -9.02 -13.71
CA GLY A 56 5.50 -9.56 -13.83
C GLY A 56 4.53 -8.99 -12.80
N ILE A 57 4.88 -9.06 -11.50
CA ILE A 57 4.05 -8.49 -10.43
C ILE A 57 4.02 -6.96 -10.55
N ALA A 58 5.13 -6.34 -10.95
CA ALA A 58 5.21 -4.92 -11.22
C ALA A 58 4.19 -4.47 -12.27
N LYS A 59 4.17 -5.15 -13.43
CA LYS A 59 3.26 -4.91 -14.56
C LYS A 59 1.80 -5.13 -14.20
N HIS A 60 1.49 -6.25 -13.56
CA HIS A 60 0.10 -6.69 -13.35
C HIS A 60 -0.59 -6.02 -12.17
N PHE A 61 0.18 -5.55 -11.18
CA PHE A 61 -0.38 -4.98 -9.97
C PHE A 61 0.36 -3.74 -9.49
N MET A 62 1.64 -3.82 -9.11
CA MET A 62 2.25 -2.76 -8.30
C MET A 62 2.28 -1.39 -8.99
N LYS A 63 2.74 -1.31 -10.25
CA LYS A 63 2.83 -0.04 -10.97
C LYS A 63 1.45 0.56 -11.28
N PRO A 64 0.49 -0.16 -11.92
CA PRO A 64 -0.82 0.42 -12.21
C PRO A 64 -1.64 0.71 -10.94
N TYR A 65 -1.55 -0.13 -9.90
CA TYR A 65 -2.24 0.11 -8.63
C TYR A 65 -1.72 1.37 -7.95
N ASN A 66 -0.41 1.53 -7.82
CA ASN A 66 0.17 2.70 -7.16
C ASN A 66 -0.10 3.99 -7.94
N PHE A 67 -0.05 3.98 -9.27
CA PHE A 67 -0.45 5.15 -10.04
C PHE A 67 -1.91 5.55 -9.77
N LYS A 68 -2.82 4.58 -9.68
CA LYS A 68 -4.24 4.86 -9.36
C LYS A 68 -4.45 5.40 -7.94
N VAL A 69 -3.70 4.89 -6.96
CA VAL A 69 -3.81 5.32 -5.56
C VAL A 69 -3.22 6.71 -5.36
N TRP A 70 -2.04 6.96 -5.93
CA TRP A 70 -1.27 8.18 -5.67
C TRP A 70 -1.51 9.28 -6.71
N ALA A 71 -2.15 8.96 -7.83
CA ALA A 71 -2.29 9.84 -8.99
C ALA A 71 -0.94 10.44 -9.45
N HIS A 72 0.16 9.71 -9.20
CA HIS A 72 1.52 10.19 -9.42
C HIS A 72 2.42 9.04 -9.90
N PRO A 73 3.34 9.27 -10.86
CA PRO A 73 4.24 8.23 -11.35
C PRO A 73 5.16 7.69 -10.26
N VAL A 74 5.25 6.36 -10.14
CA VAL A 74 6.11 5.69 -9.15
C VAL A 74 7.61 5.99 -9.36
N ALA A 75 8.03 6.35 -10.58
CA ALA A 75 9.40 6.77 -10.86
C ALA A 75 9.75 8.14 -10.24
N GLN A 76 8.74 8.93 -9.81
CA GLN A 76 8.92 10.23 -9.17
C GLN A 76 8.68 10.17 -7.65
N MET A 77 8.47 8.97 -7.10
CA MET A 77 8.24 8.76 -5.67
C MET A 77 9.50 8.24 -4.98
N SER A 78 9.78 8.72 -3.76
CA SER A 78 10.81 8.15 -2.89
C SER A 78 10.50 6.68 -2.56
N ARG A 79 11.56 5.91 -2.28
CA ARG A 79 11.48 4.50 -1.87
C ARG A 79 11.34 4.29 -0.35
N ASP A 80 11.55 5.33 0.47
CA ASP A 80 11.87 5.15 1.90
C ASP A 80 10.63 4.93 2.80
N TRP A 81 9.42 5.12 2.28
CA TRP A 81 8.18 5.07 3.08
C TRP A 81 7.56 3.66 3.18
N LEU A 82 8.15 2.64 2.52
CA LEU A 82 7.52 1.34 2.31
C LEU A 82 7.65 0.35 3.48
N GLY A 83 8.51 0.64 4.47
CA GLY A 83 8.96 -0.32 5.50
C GLY A 83 7.89 -1.25 6.09
N GLU A 84 6.75 -0.72 6.53
CA GLU A 84 5.68 -1.52 7.16
C GLU A 84 4.47 -1.80 6.25
N ARG A 85 4.44 -1.25 5.04
CA ARG A 85 3.21 -1.16 4.24
C ARG A 85 3.04 -2.27 3.22
N VAL A 86 4.09 -3.02 2.90
CA VAL A 86 4.07 -4.01 1.81
C VAL A 86 4.62 -5.35 2.27
N ALA A 87 3.88 -6.43 2.01
CA ALA A 87 4.35 -7.79 2.29
C ALA A 87 5.50 -8.16 1.35
N MET A 88 6.64 -8.53 1.92
CA MET A 88 7.77 -9.01 1.14
C MET A 88 7.43 -10.36 0.47
N PRO A 89 7.65 -10.52 -0.84
CA PRO A 89 7.39 -11.78 -1.51
C PRO A 89 8.48 -12.79 -1.15
N ASP A 90 8.08 -13.99 -0.72
CA ASP A 90 8.97 -15.13 -0.55
C ASP A 90 8.76 -16.09 -1.73
N LEU A 91 9.79 -16.27 -2.56
CA LEU A 91 9.66 -17.05 -3.80
C LEU A 91 9.18 -18.49 -3.54
N GLN A 92 9.68 -19.16 -2.50
CA GLN A 92 9.29 -20.53 -2.17
C GLN A 92 7.80 -20.61 -1.76
N ARG A 93 7.34 -19.65 -0.95
CA ARG A 93 5.95 -19.52 -0.52
C ARG A 93 5.03 -19.21 -1.70
N VAL A 94 5.40 -18.26 -2.56
CA VAL A 94 4.60 -17.91 -3.75
C VAL A 94 4.47 -19.12 -4.68
N MET A 95 5.58 -19.82 -4.98
CA MET A 95 5.54 -21.04 -5.80
C MET A 95 4.71 -22.14 -5.13
N GLY A 96 4.87 -22.34 -3.82
CA GLY A 96 4.08 -23.30 -3.05
C GLY A 96 2.58 -23.00 -3.10
N ASN A 97 2.19 -21.73 -2.97
CA ASN A 97 0.79 -21.31 -3.06
C ASN A 97 0.20 -21.56 -4.45
N VAL A 98 0.98 -21.33 -5.52
CA VAL A 98 0.56 -21.62 -6.89
C VAL A 98 0.41 -23.12 -7.14
N LEU A 99 1.42 -23.91 -6.77
CA LEU A 99 1.46 -25.35 -7.07
C LEU A 99 0.52 -26.18 -6.20
N LEU A 100 0.37 -25.81 -4.92
CA LEU A 100 -0.47 -26.51 -3.95
C LEU A 100 -1.86 -25.88 -3.83
N GLU A 101 -2.14 -24.87 -4.66
CA GLU A 101 -3.43 -24.17 -4.72
C GLU A 101 -3.88 -23.60 -3.37
N ARG A 102 -2.95 -22.97 -2.66
CA ARG A 102 -3.20 -22.37 -1.34
C ARG A 102 -3.38 -20.87 -1.44
N ASP A 103 -4.34 -20.35 -0.69
CA ASP A 103 -4.50 -18.92 -0.49
C ASP A 103 -3.69 -18.49 0.74
N ASP A 104 -3.15 -17.28 0.67
CA ASP A 104 -2.39 -16.63 1.72
C ASP A 104 -3.13 -15.40 2.22
N VAL A 105 -3.76 -15.54 3.38
CA VAL A 105 -4.68 -14.54 3.93
C VAL A 105 -4.26 -14.14 5.35
N GLY A 106 -4.72 -12.96 5.78
CA GLY A 106 -4.49 -12.48 7.14
C GLY A 106 -3.14 -11.80 7.37
N TRP A 107 -2.44 -11.40 6.32
CA TRP A 107 -1.23 -10.58 6.44
C TRP A 107 -1.56 -9.14 6.87
N GLY A 108 -0.65 -8.53 7.63
CA GLY A 108 -0.64 -7.11 7.95
C GLY A 108 -1.26 -6.76 9.32
N PRO A 109 -0.90 -5.60 9.90
CA PRO A 109 -1.35 -5.18 11.23
C PRO A 109 -2.86 -4.93 11.29
N ASN A 110 -3.49 -4.72 10.13
CA ASN A 110 -4.91 -4.41 9.99
C ASN A 110 -5.75 -5.62 9.55
N ASN A 111 -5.22 -6.86 9.66
CA ASN A 111 -5.97 -8.08 9.33
C ASN A 111 -7.25 -8.26 10.18
N ARG A 112 -7.29 -7.59 11.33
CA ARG A 112 -8.47 -7.34 12.15
C ARG A 112 -8.46 -5.88 12.55
N PHE A 113 -9.58 -5.20 12.40
CA PHE A 113 -9.76 -3.84 12.87
C PHE A 113 -11.16 -3.70 13.46
N LYS A 114 -11.33 -2.69 14.33
CA LYS A 114 -12.65 -2.34 14.87
C LYS A 114 -13.22 -1.19 14.06
N TYR A 115 -14.53 -1.22 13.85
CA TYR A 115 -15.26 -0.12 13.23
C TYR A 115 -16.46 0.25 14.11
N PRO A 116 -16.76 1.55 14.32
CA PRO A 116 -17.90 1.97 15.13
C PRO A 116 -19.23 1.48 14.54
N LEU A 117 -20.13 0.96 15.39
CA LEU A 117 -21.48 0.57 14.96
C LEU A 117 -22.32 1.76 14.48
N TYR A 118 -22.06 2.95 15.00
CA TYR A 118 -22.80 4.17 14.71
C TYR A 118 -21.86 5.36 14.52
N GLY A 119 -22.23 6.30 13.64
CA GLY A 119 -21.49 7.54 13.42
C GLY A 119 -20.20 7.42 12.60
N GLY A 120 -19.82 6.20 12.18
CA GLY A 120 -18.60 5.96 11.41
C GLY A 120 -17.33 6.44 12.11
N THR A 121 -16.24 6.60 11.34
CA THR A 121 -14.97 7.12 11.89
C THR A 121 -15.15 8.52 12.49
N GLY A 122 -16.02 9.36 11.92
CA GLY A 122 -16.35 10.70 12.42
C GLY A 122 -16.89 10.68 13.86
N GLY A 123 -17.72 9.69 14.19
CA GLY A 123 -18.33 9.51 15.51
C GLY A 123 -17.32 9.28 16.64
N LEU A 124 -16.10 8.80 16.32
CA LEU A 124 -15.01 8.71 17.29
C LEU A 124 -14.65 10.10 17.83
N TYR A 125 -14.58 11.10 16.95
CA TYR A 125 -14.19 12.47 17.31
C TYR A 125 -15.27 13.19 18.12
N ASN A 126 -16.55 12.87 17.92
CA ASN A 126 -17.66 13.47 18.67
C ASN A 126 -17.56 13.21 20.18
N ARG A 127 -16.93 12.10 20.60
CA ARG A 127 -16.74 11.78 22.02
C ARG A 127 -15.71 12.67 22.71
N PHE A 128 -14.87 13.37 21.96
CA PHE A 128 -13.90 14.33 22.51
C PHE A 128 -14.52 15.70 22.76
N MET A 129 -15.65 16.02 22.12
CA MET A 129 -16.28 17.35 22.18
C MET A 129 -16.43 17.90 23.62
N PRO A 130 -16.93 17.13 24.62
CA PRO A 130 -17.07 17.64 25.98
C PRO A 130 -15.76 18.11 26.64
N TYR A 131 -14.61 17.64 26.16
CA TYR A 131 -13.29 17.94 26.72
C TYR A 131 -12.57 19.10 26.01
N ILE A 132 -13.02 19.48 24.80
CA ILE A 132 -12.33 20.47 23.96
C ILE A 132 -13.20 21.65 23.56
N GLN A 133 -14.51 21.60 23.83
CA GLN A 133 -15.48 22.58 23.33
C GLN A 133 -15.13 24.03 23.69
N ASP A 134 -14.56 24.27 24.88
CA ASP A 134 -14.21 25.62 25.35
C ASP A 134 -13.06 26.24 24.54
N HIS A 135 -12.32 25.41 23.79
CA HIS A 135 -11.21 25.80 22.93
C HIS A 135 -11.46 25.47 21.45
N LEU A 136 -12.70 25.15 21.07
CA LEU A 136 -13.05 24.75 19.72
C LEU A 136 -13.86 25.83 19.01
N THR A 137 -13.25 26.46 18.00
CA THR A 137 -13.92 27.44 17.14
C THR A 137 -14.22 26.80 15.78
N LEU A 138 -15.51 26.55 15.50
CA LEU A 138 -15.99 25.99 14.23
C LEU A 138 -16.63 27.06 13.34
N ASN A 139 -16.94 26.73 12.09
CA ASN A 139 -17.54 27.63 11.10
C ASN A 139 -16.72 28.92 10.86
N LYS A 140 -15.40 28.79 10.94
CA LYS A 140 -14.43 29.85 10.69
C LYS A 140 -13.43 29.36 9.65
N SER A 141 -13.00 30.25 8.76
CA SER A 141 -12.01 29.96 7.73
C SER A 141 -10.77 30.76 8.06
N ALA A 142 -9.64 30.14 8.38
CA ALA A 142 -8.42 30.91 8.61
C ALA A 142 -8.02 31.67 7.33
N VAL A 143 -7.89 33.00 7.42
CA VAL A 143 -7.54 33.88 6.28
C VAL A 143 -6.12 34.43 6.36
N SER A 144 -5.53 34.51 7.56
CA SER A 144 -4.11 34.86 7.73
C SER A 144 -3.52 34.23 8.99
N ILE A 145 -2.21 33.96 8.95
CA ILE A 145 -1.42 33.49 10.09
C ILE A 145 -0.09 34.26 10.10
N ASP A 146 0.22 34.90 11.22
CA ASP A 146 1.49 35.53 11.52
C ASP A 146 2.19 34.71 12.62
N ALA A 147 3.22 33.96 12.23
CA ALA A 147 3.94 33.09 13.14
C ALA A 147 4.86 33.84 14.12
N GLU A 148 5.38 35.01 13.74
CA GLU A 148 6.28 35.81 14.57
C GLU A 148 5.49 36.52 15.68
N ALA A 149 4.40 37.18 15.29
CA ALA A 149 3.48 37.82 16.23
C ALA A 149 2.57 36.81 16.97
N LYS A 150 2.59 35.53 16.58
CA LYS A 150 1.72 34.45 17.09
C LYS A 150 0.24 34.80 16.98
N ASN A 151 -0.15 35.36 15.84
CA ASN A 151 -1.52 35.81 15.60
C ASN A 151 -2.13 35.12 14.38
N HIS A 152 -3.45 35.03 14.33
CA HIS A 152 -4.19 34.50 13.19
C HIS A 152 -5.54 35.23 13.06
N SER A 153 -6.11 35.22 11.86
CA SER A 153 -7.45 35.76 11.61
C SER A 153 -8.33 34.78 10.84
N PHE A 154 -9.65 34.94 10.98
CA PHE A 154 -10.68 34.11 10.36
C PHE A 154 -11.67 34.94 9.54
#